data_AF-A0A7V6YFY4-F1
#
_entry.id   AF-A0A7V6YFY4-F1
#
_cell.length_a   1.000
_cell.length_b   1.000
_cell.length_c   1.000
_cell.angle_alpha   90.00
_cell.angle_beta   90.00
_cell.angle_gamma   90.00
#
_symmetry.space_group_name_H-M   'P 1'
#
loop_
_entity.id
_entity.type
_entity.pdbx_description
1 polymer ?
#
loop_
_entity_poly.entity_id
_entity_poly.type
_entity_poly.pdbx_seq_one_letter_code
_entity_poly.pdbx_strand_id
1 'polypeptide(L)' 'MDYKKQLEQWFAENEETIVTFLQQLLRIPSVTGEEGPIQAFIAEELKKMQLEVDVFEPSLEELRAHPGFVEVSGSYEGRP' A
#
# COMPACT_ATOMS: atom_id res chain seq x y z
N MET A 1 10.89 -13.10 28.31
CA MET A 1 11.22 -11.97 27.44
C MET A 1 10.09 -10.96 27.53
N ASP A 2 10.41 -9.69 27.73
CA ASP A 2 9.41 -8.62 27.71
C ASP A 2 9.36 -8.03 26.29
N TYR A 3 8.60 -8.70 25.42
CA TYR A 3 8.44 -8.31 24.02
C TYR A 3 7.84 -6.91 23.87
N LYS A 4 7.01 -6.47 24.83
CA LYS A 4 6.43 -5.13 24.80
C LYS A 4 7.52 -4.08 24.91
N LYS A 5 8.42 -4.22 25.90
CA LYS A 5 9.53 -3.29 26.08
C LYS A 5 10.49 -3.27 24.88
N GLN A 6 10.72 -4.42 24.26
CA GLN A 6 11.54 -4.52 23.05
C GLN A 6 10.90 -3.79 21.85
N LEU A 7 9.59 -3.92 21.67
CA LEU A 7 8.85 -3.20 20.63
C LEU A 7 8.85 -1.69 20.88
N GLU A 8 8.60 -1.24 22.11
CA GLU A 8 8.64 0.17 22.48
C GLU A 8 9.99 0.80 22.19
N GLN A 9 11.08 0.11 22.54
CA GLN A 9 12.43 0.56 22.23
C GLN A 9 12.69 0.60 20.72
N TRP A 10 12.27 -0.43 19.98
CA TRP A 10 12.42 -0.46 18.53
C TRP A 10 11.66 0.69 17.86
N PHE A 11 10.44 1.00 18.28
CA PHE A 11 9.68 2.13 17.74
C PHE A 11 10.38 3.47 18.01
N ALA A 12 10.90 3.68 19.22
CA ALA A 12 11.64 4.89 19.56
C ALA A 12 12.92 5.04 18.72
N GLU A 13 13.64 3.93 18.49
CA GLU A 13 14.85 3.91 17.67
C GLU A 13 14.58 4.13 16.16
N ASN A 14 13.36 3.83 15.70
CA ASN A 14 12.97 3.91 14.28
C ASN A 14 11.98 5.04 13.97
N GLU A 15 11.70 5.92 14.93
CA GLU A 15 10.69 7.00 14.80
C GLU A 15 10.95 7.87 13.55
N GLU A 16 12.19 8.29 13.33
CA GLU A 16 12.56 9.11 12.16
C GLU A 16 12.28 8.39 10.84
N THR A 17 12.55 7.09 10.78
CA THR A 17 12.29 6.27 9.59
C THR A 17 10.79 6.18 9.32
N ILE A 18 10.00 5.92 10.36
CA ILE A 18 8.53 5.82 10.27
C ILE A 18 7.92 7.15 9.82
N VAL A 19 8.33 8.25 10.43
CA VAL A 19 7.84 9.60 10.10
C VAL A 19 8.25 9.98 8.67
N THR A 20 9.48 9.69 8.26
CA THR A 20 9.96 9.96 6.90
C THR A 20 9.17 9.18 5.86
N PHE A 21 8.93 7.89 6.10
CA PHE A 21 8.12 7.05 5.24
C PHE A 21 6.68 7.60 5.11
N LEU A 22 6.05 7.98 6.23
CA LEU A 22 4.73 8.62 6.21
C LEU A 22 4.72 9.92 5.40
N GLN A 23 5.73 10.78 5.55
CA GLN A 23 5.83 12.01 4.77
C GLN A 23 5.98 11.74 3.27
N GLN A 24 6.70 10.67 2.87
CA GLN A 24 6.82 10.27 1.47
C GLN A 24 5.46 9.79 0.93
N LEU A 25 4.73 8.97 1.67
CA LEU A 25 3.37 8.55 1.30
C LEU A 25 2.46 9.76 1.06
N LEU A 26 2.45 10.72 1.97
CA LEU A 26 1.60 11.92 1.87
C LEU A 26 1.95 12.85 0.70
N ARG A 27 3.17 12.77 0.16
CA ARG A 27 3.59 13.59 -1.00
C ARG A 27 3.10 13.03 -2.33
N ILE A 28 2.68 11.76 -2.37
CA ILE A 28 2.19 11.12 -3.59
C ILE A 28 0.64 11.10 -3.50
N PRO A 29 -0.07 11.86 -4.34
CA PRO A 29 -1.53 11.87 -4.31
C PRO A 29 -2.09 10.46 -4.57
N SER A 30 -2.96 9.99 -3.67
CA SER A 30 -3.66 8.70 -3.77
C SER A 30 -5.12 8.93 -4.19
N VAL A 31 -5.35 9.72 -5.24
CA VAL A 31 -6.69 10.03 -5.73
C VAL A 31 -7.24 8.80 -6.45
N THR A 32 -8.49 8.43 -6.17
CA THR A 32 -9.16 7.31 -6.85
C THR A 32 -9.18 7.53 -8.36
N GLY A 33 -8.63 6.59 -9.12
CA GLY A 33 -8.42 6.69 -10.57
C GLY A 33 -6.96 6.97 -10.96
N GLU A 34 -6.17 7.53 -10.05
CA GLU A 34 -4.80 7.98 -10.30
C GLU A 34 -3.80 7.45 -9.25
N GLU A 35 -4.18 6.38 -8.53
CA GLU A 35 -3.41 5.82 -7.42
C GLU A 35 -2.19 4.99 -7.83
N GLY A 36 -1.98 4.74 -9.13
CA GLY A 36 -0.86 3.92 -9.63
C GLY A 36 0.53 4.30 -9.07
N PRO A 37 0.90 5.60 -9.01
CA PRO A 37 2.19 6.02 -8.45
C PRO A 37 2.39 5.68 -6.97
N ILE A 38 1.35 5.80 -6.14
CA ILE A 38 1.45 5.46 -4.70
C ILE A 38 1.51 3.94 -4.50
N GLN A 39 0.78 3.17 -5.30
CA GLN A 39 0.83 1.70 -5.27
C GLN A 39 2.23 1.19 -5.65
N ALA A 40 2.83 1.76 -6.70
CA ALA A 40 4.20 1.45 -7.09
C ALA A 40 5.22 1.79 -5.99
N PHE A 41 5.08 2.96 -5.34
CA PHE A 41 5.93 3.34 -4.21
C PHE A 41 5.82 2.34 -3.05
N ILE A 42 4.60 1.96 -2.65
CA ILE A 42 4.38 0.99 -1.57
C ILE A 42 4.97 -0.38 -1.93
N ALA A 43 4.75 -0.86 -3.16
CA ALA A 43 5.28 -2.15 -3.60
C ALA A 43 6.81 -2.21 -3.52
N GLU A 44 7.50 -1.13 -3.91
CA GLU A 44 8.96 -1.05 -3.80
C GLU A 44 9.44 -1.01 -2.34
N GLU A 45 8.75 -0.31 -1.45
CA GLU A 45 9.09 -0.29 -0.03
C GLU A 45 8.90 -1.66 0.63
N LEU A 46 7.83 -2.39 0.30
CA LEU A 46 7.61 -3.77 0.77
C LEU A 46 8.69 -4.73 0.25
N LYS A 47 9.11 -4.59 -1.02
CA LYS A 47 10.23 -5.38 -1.57
C LYS A 47 11.55 -5.09 -0.85
N LYS A 48 11.82 -3.83 -0.48
CA LYS A 48 13.01 -3.48 0.33
C LYS A 48 13.00 -4.14 1.71
N MET A 49 11.82 -4.39 2.27
CA MET A 49 11.62 -5.18 3.49
C MET A 49 11.77 -6.69 3.26
N GLN A 50 12.13 -7.13 2.04
CA GLN A 50 12.28 -8.54 1.65
C GLN A 50 10.96 -9.33 1.72
N LEU A 51 9.82 -8.64 1.56
CA LEU A 51 8.52 -9.28 1.45
C LEU A 51 8.27 -9.74 0.01
N GLU A 52 7.51 -10.82 -0.12
CA GLU A 52 6.92 -11.20 -1.40
C GLU A 52 5.73 -10.29 -1.70
N VAL A 53 5.76 -9.60 -2.83
CA VAL A 53 4.76 -8.61 -3.22
C VAL A 53 4.14 -9.04 -4.54
N ASP A 54 2.85 -9.34 -4.50
CA ASP A 54 2.02 -9.52 -5.69
C ASP A 54 1.40 -8.16 -6.08
N VAL A 55 1.69 -7.71 -7.29
CA VAL A 55 1.18 -6.46 -7.85
C VAL A 55 0.33 -6.83 -9.05
N PHE A 56 -0.97 -6.56 -8.98
CA PHE A 56 -1.93 -7.00 -10.00
C PHE A 56 -2.99 -5.95 -10.24
N GLU A 57 -3.45 -5.82 -11.50
CA GLU A 57 -4.61 -5.00 -11.82
C GLU A 57 -5.89 -5.83 -11.65
N PRO A 58 -6.91 -5.34 -10.91
CA PRO A 58 -8.16 -6.07 -10.74
C PRO A 58 -8.89 -6.30 -12.07
N SER A 59 -9.33 -7.55 -12.30
CA SER A 59 -10.21 -7.87 -13.43
C SER A 59 -11.64 -7.41 -13.15
N LEU A 60 -12.11 -6.42 -13.91
CA LEU A 60 -13.48 -5.92 -13.78
C LEU A 60 -14.54 -6.99 -14.08
N GLU A 61 -14.23 -7.93 -14.98
CA GLU A 61 -15.12 -9.06 -15.30
C GLU A 61 -15.26 -10.01 -14.10
N GLU A 62 -14.14 -10.38 -13.48
CA GLU A 62 -14.13 -11.25 -12.29
C GLU A 62 -14.81 -10.56 -11.10
N LEU A 63 -14.57 -9.26 -10.92
CA LEU A 63 -15.20 -8.47 -9.87
C LEU A 63 -16.73 -8.43 -10.03
N ARG A 64 -17.24 -8.22 -11.25
CA ARG A 64 -18.69 -8.19 -11.53
C ARG A 64 -19.40 -9.50 -11.21
N ALA A 65 -18.70 -10.64 -11.20
CA ALA A 65 -19.28 -11.91 -10.81
C ALA A 65 -19.55 -12.02 -9.30
N HIS A 66 -18.99 -11.14 -8.48
CA HIS A 66 -19.13 -11.19 -7.02
C HIS A 66 -20.43 -10.50 -6.54
N PRO A 67 -21.24 -11.12 -5.68
CA PRO A 67 -22.51 -10.54 -5.18
C PRO A 67 -22.37 -9.19 -4.45
N GLY A 68 -21.19 -8.92 -3.89
CA GLY A 68 -20.86 -7.66 -3.21
C GLY A 68 -20.29 -6.58 -4.12
N PHE A 69 -20.19 -6.82 -5.43
CA PHE A 69 -19.67 -5.83 -6.37
C PHE A 69 -20.61 -4.63 -6.48
N VAL A 70 -20.01 -3.44 -6.49
CA VAL A 70 -20.70 -2.17 -6.74
C VAL A 70 -20.09 -1.59 -8.01
N GLU A 71 -20.94 -1.15 -8.94
CA GLU A 71 -20.47 -0.58 -10.19
C GLU A 71 -19.60 0.66 -9.94
N VAL A 72 -18.42 0.66 -10.54
CA VAL A 72 -17.47 1.77 -10.47
C VAL A 72 -17.48 2.55 -11.78
N SER A 73 -17.29 3.86 -11.70
CA SER A 73 -17.05 4.68 -12.89
C SER A 73 -15.59 4.55 -13.31
N GLY A 74 -15.31 3.79 -14.37
CA GLY A 74 -14.00 3.72 -15.01
C GLY A 74 -13.34 2.34 -15.01
N SER A 75 -12.13 2.28 -15.56
CA SER A 75 -11.27 1.09 -15.64
C SER A 75 -10.30 1.02 -14.44
N TYR A 76 -9.72 -0.16 -14.20
CA TYR A 76 -8.59 -0.37 -13.29
C TYR A 76 -7.23 -0.37 -14.01
N GLU A 77 -7.22 -0.09 -15.32
CA GLU A 77 -5.98 0.02 -16.11
C GLU A 77 -5.03 1.07 -15.52
N GLY A 78 -3.78 0.69 -15.27
CA GLY A 78 -2.78 1.52 -14.62
C GLY A 78 -2.97 1.72 -13.12
N ARG A 79 -3.86 0.94 -12.50
CA ARG A 79 -4.24 1.02 -11.07
C ARG A 79 -4.11 -0.37 -10.42
N PRO A 80 -2.88 -0.86 -10.25
CA PRO A 80 -2.61 -2.12 -9.55
C PRO A 80 -2.82 -2.02 -8.04
#